data_AF-A0A833G5H8-F1
#
_entry.id   AF-A0A833G5H8-F1
#
_cell.length_a   1.000
_cell.length_b   1.000
_cell.length_c   1.000
_cell.angle_alpha   90.00
_cell.angle_beta   90.00
_cell.angle_gamma   90.00
#
_symmetry.space_group_name_H-M   'P 1'
#
loop_
_entity.id
_entity.type
_entity.pdbx_description
1 polymer ?
#
loop_
_entity_poly.entity_id
_entity_poly.type
_entity_poly.pdbx_seq_one_letter_code
_entity_poly.pdbx_strand_id
1 'polypeptide(L)'
;IERLTVTAGRSSATASGTVAVSKGGLVSGALNLRLVGLDGLPDLVGGMKPRSRKKVAQIVAAISAFTKPVADDPNARDAPLIIRNGVVSVGLIPVGEIPPLKF
;
A
#
# COMPACT_ATOMS: atom_id res chain seq x y z
N ILE A 1 5.27 -11.19 12.33
CA ILE A 1 3.98 -10.96 11.63
C ILE A 1 4.20 -11.39 10.19
N GLU A 2 3.51 -12.43 9.73
CA GLU A 2 3.72 -12.96 8.37
C GLU A 2 2.74 -12.34 7.36
N ARG A 3 1.58 -11.86 7.84
CA ARG A 3 0.53 -11.27 7.02
C ARG A 3 -0.33 -10.29 7.82
N LEU A 4 -0.65 -9.15 7.22
CA LEU A 4 -1.63 -8.17 7.68
C LEU A 4 -2.72 -8.02 6.62
N THR A 5 -3.99 -8.14 7.00
CA THR A 5 -5.13 -7.91 6.11
C THR A 5 -6.02 -6.83 6.69
N VAL A 6 -6.36 -5.84 5.86
CA VAL A 6 -7.30 -4.76 6.15
C VAL A 6 -8.47 -4.88 5.16
N THR A 7 -9.69 -4.88 5.67
CA THR A 7 -10.91 -5.00 4.85
C THR A 7 -11.81 -3.80 5.08
N ALA A 8 -12.32 -3.21 4.01
CA ALA A 8 -13.29 -2.11 4.04
C ALA A 8 -14.36 -2.32 2.96
N GLY A 9 -15.59 -2.63 3.37
CA GLY A 9 -16.66 -2.97 2.43
C GLY A 9 -16.31 -4.17 1.56
N ARG A 10 -16.33 -3.99 0.23
CA ARG A 10 -15.94 -5.02 -0.76
C ARG A 10 -14.46 -4.98 -1.15
N SER A 11 -13.68 -4.07 -0.56
CA SER A 11 -12.26 -3.91 -0.86
C SER A 11 -11.42 -4.52 0.25
N SER A 12 -10.30 -5.14 -0.12
CA SER A 12 -9.33 -5.64 0.84
C SER A 12 -7.90 -5.33 0.41
N ALA A 13 -7.05 -5.09 1.40
CA ALA A 13 -5.62 -4.89 1.24
C ALA A 13 -4.90 -5.91 2.12
N THR A 14 -4.08 -6.76 1.52
CA THR A 14 -3.27 -7.75 2.22
C THR A 14 -1.80 -7.45 2.00
N ALA A 15 -1.05 -7.23 3.07
CA ALA A 15 0.41 -7.12 3.03
C ALA A 15 1.03 -8.39 3.62
N SER A 16 1.97 -8.99 2.91
CA SER A 16 2.74 -10.16 3.38
C SER A 16 4.22 -10.00 3.10
N GLY A 17 5.07 -10.56 3.97
CA GLY A 17 6.52 -10.49 3.80
C GLY A 17 7.25 -10.36 5.12
N THR A 18 8.54 -10.05 5.04
CA THR A 18 9.42 -10.00 6.20
C THR A 18 9.86 -8.56 6.45
N VAL A 19 9.74 -8.14 7.71
CA VAL A 19 10.23 -6.86 8.21
C VAL A 19 11.04 -7.08 9.47
N ALA A 20 12.08 -6.27 9.63
CA ALA A 20 12.92 -6.21 10.81
C ALA A 20 12.89 -4.79 11.38
N VAL A 21 13.04 -4.69 12.70
CA VAL A 21 13.14 -3.42 13.41
C VAL A 21 14.58 -3.28 13.91
N SER A 22 15.21 -2.13 13.63
CA SER A 22 16.55 -1.82 14.12
C SER A 22 16.53 -1.42 15.60
N LYS A 23 17.70 -1.37 16.24
CA LYS A 23 17.85 -0.87 17.63
C LYS A 23 17.32 0.56 17.81
N GLY A 24 17.30 1.37 16.75
CA GLY A 24 16.75 2.73 16.76
C GLY A 24 15.26 2.81 16.48
N GLY A 25 14.55 1.68 16.44
CA GLY A 25 13.10 1.62 16.18
C GLY A 25 12.71 1.74 14.70
N LEU A 26 13.67 1.77 13.77
CA LEU A 26 13.38 1.91 12.34
C LEU A 26 13.05 0.56 11.70
N VAL A 27 11.96 0.53 10.94
CA VAL A 27 11.52 -0.66 10.20
C VAL A 27 12.26 -0.76 8.86
N SER A 28 12.68 -1.96 8.46
CA SER A 28 13.18 -2.25 7.11
C SER A 28 12.69 -3.62 6.66
N GLY A 29 12.48 -3.82 5.37
CA GLY A 29 12.03 -5.10 4.84
C GLY A 29 11.40 -5.01 3.46
N ALA A 30 10.86 -6.14 3.00
CA ALA A 30 10.16 -6.26 1.74
C ALA A 30 8.78 -6.88 1.98
N LEU A 31 7.75 -6.23 1.45
CA LEU A 31 6.36 -6.65 1.56
C LEU A 31 5.77 -6.75 0.15
N ASN A 32 4.92 -7.73 -0.09
CA ASN A 32 4.02 -7.75 -1.22
C ASN A 32 2.66 -7.24 -0.75
N LEU A 33 2.13 -6.21 -1.42
CA LEU A 33 0.80 -5.68 -1.16
C LEU A 33 -0.15 -6.19 -2.25
N ARG A 34 -1.14 -6.99 -1.86
CA ARG A 34 -2.26 -7.38 -2.70
C ARG A 34 -3.47 -6.52 -2.39
N LEU A 35 -3.99 -5.85 -3.40
CA LEU A 35 -5.21 -5.05 -3.33
C LEU A 35 -6.29 -5.74 -4.15
N VAL A 36 -7.46 -5.99 -3.55
CA VAL A 36 -8.61 -6.61 -4.22
C VAL A 36 -9.79 -5.66 -4.18
N GLY A 37 -10.49 -5.51 -5.31
CA GLY A 37 -11.68 -4.66 -5.41
C GLY A 37 -11.34 -3.17 -5.52
N LEU A 38 -10.26 -2.85 -6.23
CA LEU A 38 -9.81 -1.48 -6.50
C LEU A 38 -10.78 -0.68 -7.38
N ASP A 39 -11.61 -1.36 -8.18
CA ASP A 39 -12.62 -0.72 -9.02
C ASP A 39 -13.67 0.06 -8.19
N GLY A 40 -13.77 -0.20 -6.88
CA GLY A 40 -14.61 0.54 -5.93
C GLY A 40 -13.91 1.67 -5.16
N LEU A 41 -12.60 1.90 -5.35
CA LEU A 41 -11.90 3.00 -4.69
C LEU A 41 -12.45 4.40 -5.04
N PRO A 42 -12.89 4.70 -6.28
CA PRO A 42 -13.47 6.01 -6.59
C PRO A 42 -14.68 6.35 -5.71
N ASP A 43 -15.48 5.35 -5.33
CA ASP A 43 -16.67 5.53 -4.51
C ASP A 43 -16.35 5.72 -3.02
N LEU A 44 -15.27 5.11 -2.52
CA LEU A 44 -14.73 5.41 -1.17
C LEU A 44 -14.19 6.85 -1.06
N VAL A 45 -13.78 7.44 -2.19
CA VAL A 45 -13.24 8.81 -2.29
C VAL A 45 -14.35 9.85 -2.48
N GLY A 46 -15.51 9.43 -2.99
CA GLY A 46 -16.70 10.28 -3.12
C GLY A 46 -17.17 10.91 -1.80
N GLY A 47 -16.97 10.22 -0.68
CA GLY A 47 -17.34 10.68 0.66
C GLY A 47 -16.32 11.59 1.36
N MET A 48 -15.09 11.70 0.86
CA MET A 48 -14.02 12.51 1.48
C MET A 48 -13.71 13.75 0.64
N LYS A 49 -14.26 14.89 1.05
CA LYS A 49 -13.97 16.29 0.63
C LYS A 49 -13.47 16.48 -0.84
N PRO A 50 -14.22 17.21 -1.69
CA PRO A 50 -13.88 17.44 -3.12
C PRO A 50 -12.45 17.92 -3.40
N ARG A 51 -11.84 18.65 -2.44
CA ARG A 51 -10.49 19.22 -2.54
C ARG A 51 -9.36 18.17 -2.55
N SER A 52 -9.64 16.92 -2.19
CA SER A 52 -8.66 15.83 -2.20
C SER A 52 -8.69 14.95 -3.46
N ARG A 53 -9.73 15.07 -4.31
CA ARG A 53 -9.92 14.21 -5.50
C ARG A 53 -8.72 14.20 -6.46
N LYS A 54 -8.10 15.36 -6.73
CA LYS A 54 -6.95 15.44 -7.65
C LYS A 54 -5.71 14.72 -7.10
N LYS A 55 -5.46 14.87 -5.79
CA LYS A 55 -4.31 14.24 -5.12
C LYS A 55 -4.50 12.72 -5.02
N VAL A 56 -5.73 12.30 -4.74
CA VAL A 56 -6.09 10.88 -4.73
C VAL A 56 -6.05 10.26 -6.12
N ALA A 57 -6.54 10.94 -7.16
CA ALA A 57 -6.43 10.44 -8.53
C ALA A 57 -4.98 10.25 -8.99
N GLN A 58 -4.08 11.16 -8.59
CA GLN A 58 -2.64 11.00 -8.83
C GLN A 58 -2.06 9.81 -8.05
N ILE A 59 -2.45 9.62 -6.80
CA ILE A 59 -2.04 8.46 -5.98
C ILE A 59 -2.57 7.16 -6.59
N VAL A 60 -3.84 7.12 -7.00
CA VAL A 60 -4.45 5.95 -7.66
C VAL A 60 -3.77 5.67 -9.00
N ALA A 61 -3.52 6.68 -9.83
CA ALA A 61 -2.80 6.50 -11.09
C ALA A 61 -1.37 5.99 -10.88
N ALA A 62 -0.67 6.50 -9.86
CA ALA A 62 0.64 5.99 -9.48
C ALA A 62 0.54 4.52 -9.02
N ILE A 63 -0.39 4.19 -8.12
CA ILE A 63 -0.60 2.82 -7.64
C ILE A 63 -0.95 1.90 -8.81
N SER A 64 -1.85 2.29 -9.70
CA SER A 64 -2.24 1.52 -10.89
C SER A 64 -1.09 1.35 -11.89
N ALA A 65 -0.19 2.33 -12.01
CA ALA A 65 1.00 2.23 -12.85
C ALA A 65 2.08 1.30 -12.25
N PHE A 66 2.12 1.18 -10.92
CA PHE A 66 3.10 0.34 -10.22
C PHE A 66 2.57 -1.03 -9.79
N THR A 67 1.26 -1.24 -9.87
CA THR A 67 0.66 -2.53 -9.57
C THR A 67 0.52 -3.36 -10.84
N LYS A 68 1.00 -4.60 -10.77
CA LYS A 68 0.78 -5.55 -11.85
C LYS A 68 -0.57 -6.25 -11.64
N PRO A 69 -1.39 -6.44 -12.69
CA PRO A 69 -2.53 -7.34 -12.61
C PRO A 69 -2.05 -8.72 -12.13
N VAL A 70 -2.77 -9.29 -11.19
CA VAL A 70 -2.54 -10.68 -10.78
C VAL A 70 -3.13 -11.57 -11.87
N ALA A 71 -2.34 -12.50 -12.40
CA ALA A 71 -2.75 -13.33 -13.54
C ALA A 71 -4.04 -14.11 -13.27
N ASP A 72 -4.27 -14.51 -12.01
CA ASP A 72 -5.39 -15.35 -11.60
C ASP A 72 -6.59 -14.58 -11.03
N ASP A 73 -6.51 -13.24 -10.90
CA ASP A 73 -7.63 -12.41 -10.44
C ASP A 73 -7.56 -11.01 -11.08
N PRO A 74 -8.43 -10.69 -12.06
CA PRO A 74 -8.42 -9.40 -12.75
C PRO A 74 -8.77 -8.21 -11.85
N ASN A 75 -9.41 -8.46 -10.70
CA ASN A 75 -9.76 -7.45 -9.70
C ASN A 75 -8.67 -7.30 -8.62
N ALA A 76 -7.62 -8.12 -8.69
CA ALA A 76 -6.48 -8.06 -7.79
C ALA A 76 -5.27 -7.41 -8.46
N ARG A 77 -4.54 -6.65 -7.66
CA ARG A 77 -3.35 -5.90 -8.07
C ARG A 77 -2.27 -6.12 -7.03
N ASP A 78 -1.10 -6.56 -7.48
CA ASP A 78 0.06 -6.77 -6.61
C ASP A 78 1.07 -5.62 -6.80
N ALA A 79 1.52 -5.05 -5.68
CA ALA A 79 2.52 -3.99 -5.61
C ALA A 79 3.68 -4.40 -4.68
N PRO A 80 4.93 -4.41 -5.17
CA PRO A 80 6.08 -4.62 -4.31
C PRO A 80 6.34 -3.38 -3.47
N LEU A 81 6.34 -3.54 -2.15
CA LEU A 81 6.71 -2.52 -1.18
C LEU A 81 8.09 -2.83 -0.61
N ILE A 82 8.96 -1.83 -0.61
CA ILE A 82 10.26 -1.89 0.06
C ILE A 82 10.28 -0.85 1.15
N ILE A 83 10.68 -1.26 2.35
CA ILE A 83 10.89 -0.38 3.50
C ILE A 83 12.39 -0.32 3.77
N ARG A 84 12.97 0.88 3.75
CA ARG A 84 14.38 1.12 4.10
C ARG A 84 14.46 2.20 5.17
N ASN A 85 14.88 1.82 6.37
CA ASN A 85 15.08 2.73 7.49
C ASN A 85 13.85 3.63 7.76
N GLY A 86 12.65 3.04 7.73
CA GLY A 86 11.38 3.75 7.87
C GLY A 86 10.79 4.30 6.57
N VAL A 87 11.58 4.49 5.51
CA VAL A 87 11.06 5.01 4.23
C VAL A 87 10.37 3.88 3.45
N VAL A 88 9.10 4.06 3.10
CA VAL A 88 8.30 3.11 2.32
C VAL A 88 8.32 3.53 0.85
N SER A 89 8.65 2.58 -0.04
CA SER A 89 8.72 2.81 -1.48
C SER A 89 7.95 1.72 -2.24
N VAL A 90 7.32 2.11 -3.35
CA VAL A 90 6.81 1.18 -4.37
C VAL A 90 7.76 1.27 -5.56
N GLY A 91 8.53 0.20 -5.81
CA GLY A 91 9.64 0.25 -6.75
C GLY A 91 10.66 1.33 -6.35
N LEU A 92 10.83 2.36 -7.19
CA LEU A 92 11.76 3.49 -6.95
C LEU A 92 11.08 4.73 -6.36
N ILE A 93 9.75 4.73 -6.19
CA ILE A 93 9.00 5.91 -5.76
C ILE A 93 8.73 5.84 -4.25
N PRO A 94 9.23 6.80 -3.45
CA PRO A 94 8.87 6.90 -2.04
C PRO A 94 7.40 7.31 -1.91
N VAL A 95 6.64 6.54 -1.12
CA VAL A 95 5.20 6.75 -0.92
C VAL A 95 4.86 7.19 0.50
N GLY A 96 5.80 7.08 1.43
CA GLY A 96 5.61 7.52 2.80
C GLY A 96 6.75 7.12 3.72
N GLU A 97 6.59 7.44 5.00
CA GLU A 97 7.55 7.17 6.05
C GLU A 97 6.85 6.56 7.27
N ILE A 98 7.49 5.57 7.88
CA ILE A 98 7.10 4.92 9.12
C ILE A 98 7.97 5.52 10.22
N PRO A 99 7.38 6.21 11.21
CA PRO A 99 8.15 6.77 12.30
C PRO A 99 8.80 5.66 13.14
N PRO A 100 9.90 5.95 13.86
CA PRO A 100 10.53 4.99 14.75
C PRO A 100 9.55 4.46 15.80
N LEU A 101 9.53 3.15 15.98
CA LEU A 101 8.78 2.50 17.05
C LEU A 101 9.48 2.78 18.39
N LYS A 102 8.73 3.31 19.35
CA LYS A 102 9.19 3.48 20.73
C LYS A 102 8.75 2.25 21.52
N PHE A 103 9.68 1.63 22.24
CA PHE A 103 9.45 0.52 23.15
C PHE A 103 9.78 0.98 24.57
#